data_AF-A0A958Z4B4-F1
#
_entry.id   AF-A0A958Z4B4-F1
#
_cell.length_a   1.000
_cell.length_b   1.000
_cell.length_c   1.000
_cell.angle_alpha   90.00
_cell.angle_beta   90.00
_cell.angle_gamma   90.00
#
_symmetry.space_group_name_H-M   'P 1'
#
loop_
_entity.id
_entity.type
_entity.pdbx_description
1 polymer ?
#
loop_
_entity_poly.entity_id
_entity_poly.type
_entity_poly.pdbx_seq_one_letter_code
_entity_poly.pdbx_strand_id
1 'polypeptide(L)' 'MKTFITAIGASLILSSCHFNISTGENGNGKVVTEERNVTEDFNEVRGSAGLDVYLTQGDENKIVVEADENL' A
#
# COMPACT_ATOMS: atom_id res chain seq x y z
N MET A 1 -33.53 -27.67 -8.45
CA MET A 1 -32.87 -26.80 -9.46
C MET A 1 -32.81 -25.34 -9.02
N LYS A 2 -33.93 -24.70 -8.64
CA LYS A 2 -33.94 -23.31 -8.10
C LYS A 2 -33.04 -23.11 -6.87
N THR A 3 -33.09 -24.02 -5.90
CA THR A 3 -32.27 -23.98 -4.67
C THR A 3 -30.76 -24.07 -4.94
N PHE A 4 -30.33 -24.82 -5.96
CA PHE A 4 -28.93 -24.91 -6.37
C PHE A 4 -28.41 -23.60 -6.95
N ILE A 5 -29.23 -22.91 -7.75
CA ILE A 5 -28.87 -21.60 -8.33
C ILE A 5 -28.72 -20.54 -7.23
N THR A 6 -29.61 -20.56 -6.23
CA THR A 6 -29.53 -19.68 -5.06
C THR A 6 -28.26 -19.93 -4.24
N ALA A 7 -27.89 -21.19 -4.03
CA ALA A 7 -26.67 -21.54 -3.29
C ALA A 7 -25.38 -21.09 -3.99
N ILE A 8 -25.31 -21.23 -5.33
CA ILE A 8 -24.15 -20.77 -6.12
C ILE A 8 -24.04 -19.24 -6.07
N GLY A 9 -25.16 -18.51 -6.24
CA GLY A 9 -25.16 -17.06 -6.11
C GLY A 9 -24.71 -16.56 -4.74
N ALA A 10 -25.12 -17.25 -3.66
CA ALA A 10 -24.68 -16.96 -2.30
C ALA A 10 -23.19 -17.24 -2.06
N SER A 11 -22.60 -18.25 -2.73
CA SER A 11 -21.16 -18.51 -2.63
C SER A 11 -20.30 -17.44 -3.29
N LEU A 12 -20.76 -16.83 -4.38
CA LEU A 12 -20.01 -15.80 -5.11
C LEU A 12 -19.88 -14.49 -4.32
N ILE A 13 -20.90 -14.10 -3.55
CA ILE A 13 -20.87 -12.90 -2.70
C ILE A 13 -19.98 -13.07 -1.46
N LEU A 14 -19.63 -14.30 -1.09
CA LEU A 14 -18.75 -14.60 0.05
C LEU A 14 -17.25 -14.64 -0.34
N SER A 15 -16.92 -14.52 -1.62
CA SER A 15 -15.54 -14.60 -2.13
C SER A 15 -14.75 -13.28 -2.04
N SER A 16 -15.28 -12.23 -1.41
CA SER A 16 -14.67 -10.88 -1.39
C SER A 16 -13.24 -10.84 -0.82
N CYS A 17 -12.87 -11.77 0.05
CA CYS A 17 -11.56 -11.79 0.73
C CYS A 17 -10.48 -12.59 -0.01
N HIS A 18 -10.82 -13.28 -1.10
CA HIS A 18 -9.88 -14.16 -1.81
C HIS A 18 -9.65 -13.78 -3.28
N PHE A 19 -10.16 -12.63 -3.72
CA PHE A 19 -9.75 -12.04 -4.99
C PHE A 19 -8.37 -11.37 -4.82
N ASN A 20 -7.32 -12.18 -4.66
CA ASN A 20 -5.96 -11.71 -4.82
C ASN A 20 -5.71 -11.54 -6.34
N ILE A 21 -6.19 -10.43 -6.89
CA ILE A 21 -5.80 -9.98 -8.22
C ILE A 21 -4.40 -9.40 -8.02
N SER A 22 -3.36 -10.18 -8.35
CA SER A 22 -1.94 -9.83 -8.22
C SER A 22 -1.59 -8.55 -8.99
N THR A 23 -1.85 -7.39 -8.38
CA THR A 23 -1.66 -6.05 -8.97
C THR A 23 -0.55 -5.28 -8.27
N GLY A 24 0.25 -5.94 -7.44
CA GLY A 24 1.38 -5.35 -6.73
C GLY A 24 2.61 -6.25 -6.74
N GLU A 25 3.74 -5.65 -6.38
CA GLU A 25 5.02 -6.34 -6.23
C GLU A 25 5.22 -6.76 -4.77
N ASN A 26 5.77 -7.96 -4.55
CA ASN A 26 6.16 -8.38 -3.21
C ASN A 26 7.53 -7.80 -2.87
N GLY A 27 7.67 -7.30 -1.65
CA GLY A 27 8.98 -6.94 -1.11
C GLY A 27 9.91 -8.14 -1.05
N ASN A 28 11.18 -7.93 -1.35
CA ASN A 28 12.21 -8.97 -1.36
C ASN A 28 12.91 -9.18 0.01
N GLY A 29 12.47 -8.45 1.04
CA GLY A 29 12.97 -8.50 2.41
C GLY A 29 14.30 -7.77 2.64
N LYS A 30 14.83 -7.06 1.64
CA LYS A 30 16.07 -6.28 1.77
C LYS A 30 15.76 -4.81 1.98
N VAL A 31 15.63 -4.43 3.24
CA VAL A 31 15.32 -3.07 3.65
C VAL A 31 16.49 -2.12 3.36
N VAL A 32 16.18 -0.99 2.73
CA VAL A 32 17.10 0.13 2.47
C VAL A 32 16.47 1.43 2.94
N THR A 33 17.31 2.40 3.28
CA THR A 33 16.89 3.76 3.65
C THR A 33 17.41 4.72 2.59
N GLU A 34 16.51 5.44 1.93
CA GLU A 34 16.85 6.34 0.82
C GLU A 34 16.30 7.75 1.07
N GLU A 35 17.12 8.75 0.81
CA GLU A 35 16.71 10.15 0.82
C GLU A 35 16.19 10.54 -0.56
N ARG A 36 14.95 11.05 -0.62
CA ARG A 36 14.31 11.47 -1.87
C ARG A 36 14.61 12.94 -2.14
N ASN A 37 14.96 13.24 -3.38
CA ASN A 37 15.23 14.61 -3.81
C ASN A 37 13.94 15.44 -3.76
N VAL A 38 13.95 16.52 -2.98
CA VAL A 38 12.84 17.46 -2.86
C VAL A 38 13.01 18.55 -3.92
N THR A 39 12.12 18.60 -4.91
CA THR A 39 12.20 19.57 -6.02
C THR A 39 11.39 20.84 -5.77
N GLU A 40 10.43 20.78 -4.86
CA GLU A 40 9.51 21.87 -4.53
C GLU A 40 9.05 21.79 -3.07
N ASP A 41 8.59 22.91 -2.53
CA ASP A 41 8.04 22.97 -1.18
C ASP A 41 6.69 22.23 -1.10
N PHE A 42 6.44 21.57 0.02
CA PHE A 42 5.18 20.87 0.29
C PHE A 42 4.60 21.27 1.65
N ASN A 43 3.27 21.21 1.76
CA ASN A 43 2.54 21.56 2.98
C ASN A 43 1.54 20.48 3.43
N GLU A 44 1.49 19.36 2.71
CA GLU A 44 0.57 18.26 2.98
C GLU A 44 1.26 16.92 2.73
N VAL A 45 0.97 15.93 3.57
CA VAL A 45 1.44 14.54 3.41
C VAL A 45 0.22 13.62 3.39
N ARG A 46 0.14 12.74 2.39
CA ARG A 46 -0.93 11.73 2.24
C ARG A 46 -0.31 10.34 2.14
N GLY A 47 -0.55 9.51 3.16
CA GLY A 47 -0.25 8.08 3.12
C GLY A 47 -1.49 7.26 2.79
N SER A 48 -1.30 6.13 2.10
CA SER A 48 -2.33 5.09 1.94
C SER A 48 -2.10 3.97 2.97
N ALA A 49 -2.44 2.72 2.64
CA ALA A 49 -2.26 1.59 3.55
C ALA A 49 -0.81 1.09 3.54
N GLY A 50 -0.33 0.61 4.69
CA GLY A 50 0.98 -0.04 4.81
C GLY A 50 2.17 0.92 5.01
N LEU A 51 1.92 2.16 5.44
CA LEU A 51 2.95 3.16 5.72
C LEU A 51 2.89 3.61 7.19
N ASP A 52 4.04 3.68 7.83
CA ASP A 52 4.24 4.40 9.08
C ASP A 52 4.88 5.76 8.76
N VAL A 53 4.15 6.85 9.03
CA VAL A 53 4.59 8.20 8.68
C VAL A 53 5.04 8.95 9.93
N TYR A 54 6.29 9.40 9.91
CA TYR A 54 6.89 10.23 10.95
C TYR A 54 7.08 11.64 10.41
N LEU A 55 6.43 12.63 11.06
CA LEU A 55 6.54 14.03 10.69
C LEU A 55 7.31 14.80 11.76
N THR A 56 8.32 15.53 11.32
CA THR A 56 9.13 16.41 12.17
C THR A 56 9.20 17.78 11.51
N GLN A 57 8.92 18.83 12.28
CA GLN A 57 9.09 20.20 11.81
C GLN A 57 10.55 20.64 12.03
N GLY A 58 11.16 21.21 11.00
CA GLY A 58 12.54 21.69 11.02
C GLY A 58 12.78 22.79 10.00
N ASP A 59 14.04 23.16 9.80
CA ASP A 59 14.45 24.27 8.93
C ASP A 59 14.60 23.87 7.45
N GLU A 60 14.50 22.58 7.13
CA GLU A 60 14.63 22.04 5.78
C GLU A 60 13.50 21.07 5.41
N ASN A 61 13.17 21.02 4.12
CA ASN A 61 12.26 20.02 3.56
C ASN A 61 13.06 18.77 3.21
N LYS A 62 12.75 17.66 3.90
CA LYS A 62 13.45 16.39 3.74
C LYS A 62 12.47 15.22 3.72
N ILE A 63 12.71 14.27 2.82
CA ILE A 63 11.92 13.04 2.69
C ILE A 63 12.88 11.85 2.76
N VAL A 64 12.69 10.99 3.76
CA VAL A 64 13.45 9.74 3.94
C VAL A 64 12.47 8.57 3.91
N VAL A 65 12.79 7.54 3.14
CA VAL A 65 11.95 6.34 2.98
C VAL A 65 12.75 5.12 3.39
N GLU A 66 12.16 4.28 4.24
CA GLU A 66 12.68 2.95 4.59
C GLU A 66 11.72 1.90 4.03
N ALA A 67 12.19 1.07 3.09
CA ALA A 67 11.40 0.03 2.42
C ALA A 67 12.32 -1.03 1.80
N ASP A 68 11.76 -2.12 1.27
CA ASP A 68 12.53 -3.11 0.50
C ASP A 68 13.07 -2.51 -0.81
N GLU A 69 14.30 -2.82 -1.21
CA GLU A 69 14.99 -2.19 -2.35
C GLU A 69 14.24 -2.26 -3.70
N ASN A 70 13.33 -3.22 -3.85
CA ASN A 70 12.54 -3.43 -5.06
C ASN A 70 11.18 -2.72 -5.06
N LEU A 71 10.87 -1.96 -4.01
CA LEU A 71 9.65 -1.17 -3.82
C LEU A 71 9.99 0.34 -3.82
#